data_AF-A0A3B8X771-F1
#
_entry.id   AF-A0A3B8X771-F1
#
_cell.length_a   1.000
_cell.length_b   1.000
_cell.length_c   1.000
_cell.angle_alpha   90.00
_cell.angle_beta   90.00
_cell.angle_gamma   90.00
#
_symmetry.space_group_name_H-M   'P 1'
#
loop_
_entity.id
_entity.type
_entity.pdbx_description
1 polymer ?
#
loop_
_entity_poly.entity_id
_entity_poly.type
_entity_poly.pdbx_seq_one_letter_code
_entity_poly.pdbx_strand_id
1 'polypeptide(L)'
;MQYHIFSPYRVCPLGAHVDHQHGLVTGFAIDKGVDLWFDVLDGSKVTLDSETFSGHVEFDIATPSLVKQGDWGDYARGAKFALQKRFKLKNGIAGTLKGSIPVGGLSSSAAVLIAYVMAFAKANSITLEPFEVMKIASEAEREYIGLNNGLLDQACIALGKKDHLLMLDCESNEYRLIPKADNMPDFELGIFFSGLTRSLMSSDYNLRVAECKTATWLVQAYENIPLKEQGKTFLRDVSESMFKRHRDEMPPRFARRAEHFFSEHKRVREGITAWETGNLEWFGSLSKASCESSIHNYECGSPELIAIYNAMLETDGIYGGRFSGAGFKGACIALVDPAKKESIEKSITEKYLAQFPQYKNSFKVFFCKSDDGARFI
;
A
#
# COMPACT_ATOMS: atom_id res chain seq x y z
N MET A 1 5.44 12.84 29.65
CA MET A 1 4.02 12.57 29.35
C MET A 1 4.07 11.59 28.22
N GLN A 2 3.61 10.36 28.47
CA GLN A 2 3.71 9.31 27.49
C GLN A 2 2.64 9.52 26.42
N TYR A 3 3.06 9.67 25.17
CA TYR A 3 2.20 9.75 24.01
C TYR A 3 2.06 8.36 23.39
N HIS A 4 0.91 8.08 22.80
CA HIS A 4 0.64 6.87 22.05
C HIS A 4 0.08 7.24 20.68
N ILE A 5 0.72 6.73 19.62
CA ILE A 5 0.23 6.81 18.25
C ILE A 5 -0.12 5.41 17.79
N PHE A 6 -1.31 5.26 17.21
CA PHE A 6 -1.65 4.12 16.39
C PHE A 6 -1.59 4.53 14.92
N SER A 7 -0.76 3.85 14.14
CA SER A 7 -0.70 4.00 12.69
C SER A 7 -1.18 2.72 12.02
N PRO A 8 -2.36 2.71 11.38
CA PRO A 8 -2.93 1.51 10.78
C PRO A 8 -2.08 0.99 9.62
N TYR A 9 -2.24 -0.28 9.31
CA TYR A 9 -1.89 -0.84 8.01
C TYR A 9 -3.00 -0.53 7.01
N ARG A 10 -2.78 -0.91 5.76
CA ARG A 10 -3.74 -0.65 4.69
C ARG A 10 -3.93 -1.83 3.75
N VAL A 11 -5.11 -1.88 3.15
CA VAL A 11 -5.42 -2.78 2.03
C VAL A 11 -5.97 -1.98 0.84
N CYS A 12 -5.80 -2.52 -0.37
CA CYS A 12 -6.21 -1.87 -1.62
C CYS A 12 -7.01 -2.89 -2.45
N PRO A 13 -8.35 -2.81 -2.46
CA PRO A 13 -9.19 -3.73 -3.23
C PRO A 13 -9.14 -3.46 -4.74
N LEU A 14 -8.94 -2.20 -5.15
CA LEU A 14 -8.86 -1.73 -6.54
C LEU A 14 -7.83 -0.60 -6.67
N GLY A 15 -7.15 -0.52 -7.81
CA GLY A 15 -6.07 0.44 -8.08
C GLY A 15 -4.68 -0.18 -7.96
N ALA A 16 -4.52 -1.45 -8.33
CA ALA A 16 -3.23 -2.14 -8.33
C ALA A 16 -2.24 -1.48 -9.30
N HIS A 17 -1.03 -1.16 -8.85
CA HIS A 17 0.08 -0.75 -9.72
C HIS A 17 -0.19 0.43 -10.68
N VAL A 18 -1.10 1.33 -10.30
CA VAL A 18 -1.41 2.54 -11.08
C VAL A 18 -1.01 3.84 -10.39
N ASP A 19 -0.73 3.81 -9.07
CA ASP A 19 -0.31 4.97 -8.28
C ASP A 19 0.97 5.62 -8.83
N HIS A 20 1.99 4.81 -9.12
CA HIS A 20 3.26 5.24 -9.68
C HIS A 20 3.17 5.64 -11.17
N GLN A 21 1.97 5.55 -11.77
CA GLN A 21 1.63 6.06 -13.11
C GLN A 21 0.60 7.19 -13.06
N HIS A 22 0.38 7.79 -11.88
CA HIS A 22 -0.61 8.85 -11.65
C HIS A 22 -2.05 8.42 -11.95
N GLY A 23 -2.39 7.15 -11.68
CA GLY A 23 -3.75 6.63 -11.79
C GLY A 23 -4.65 6.97 -10.60
N LEU A 24 -5.87 6.44 -10.64
CA LEU A 24 -6.78 6.46 -9.50
C LEU A 24 -6.53 5.23 -8.64
N VAL A 25 -6.53 5.40 -7.33
CA VAL A 25 -6.39 4.29 -6.38
C VAL A 25 -7.44 4.33 -5.30
N THR A 26 -7.72 3.17 -4.71
CA THR A 26 -8.63 3.04 -3.58
C THR A 26 -8.02 2.23 -2.45
N GLY A 27 -8.52 2.42 -1.23
CA GLY A 27 -8.10 1.58 -0.12
C GLY A 27 -8.79 1.87 1.21
N PHE A 28 -8.42 1.06 2.19
CA PHE A 28 -8.86 1.15 3.57
C PHE A 28 -7.63 1.17 4.48
N ALA A 29 -7.67 2.01 5.52
CA ALA A 29 -6.94 1.71 6.75
C ALA A 29 -7.65 0.57 7.49
N ILE A 30 -6.90 -0.26 8.21
CA ILE A 30 -7.46 -1.41 8.94
C ILE A 30 -7.15 -1.33 10.43
N ASP A 31 -7.94 -2.03 11.25
CA ASP A 31 -7.80 -2.12 12.72
C ASP A 31 -6.56 -2.91 13.21
N LYS A 32 -5.58 -3.08 12.33
CA LYS A 32 -4.26 -3.65 12.57
C LYS A 32 -3.24 -2.62 12.12
N GLY A 33 -2.25 -2.35 12.93
CA GLY A 33 -1.22 -1.35 12.62
C GLY A 33 0.03 -1.49 13.46
N VAL A 34 0.69 -0.35 13.61
CA VAL A 34 1.85 -0.12 14.46
C VAL A 34 1.43 0.79 15.59
N ASP A 35 1.74 0.34 16.81
CA ASP A 35 1.69 1.17 17.99
C ASP A 35 3.08 1.76 18.26
N LEU A 36 3.14 3.06 18.53
CA LEU A 36 4.33 3.77 18.98
C LEU A 36 4.01 4.49 20.28
N TRP A 37 4.62 4.04 21.37
CA TRP A 37 4.60 4.73 22.66
C TRP A 37 5.89 5.52 22.80
N PHE A 38 5.81 6.79 23.21
CA PHE A 38 7.02 7.61 23.36
C PHE A 38 6.87 8.73 24.40
N ASP A 39 7.99 9.10 24.99
CA ASP A 39 8.17 10.34 25.75
C ASP A 39 9.03 11.32 24.95
N VAL A 40 8.69 12.61 25.05
CA VAL A 40 9.53 13.69 24.51
C VAL A 40 10.69 13.91 25.47
N LEU A 41 11.90 13.99 24.93
CA LEU A 41 13.11 14.21 25.71
C LEU A 41 13.53 15.68 25.66
N ASP A 42 14.17 16.13 26.74
CA ASP A 42 14.90 17.40 26.74
C ASP A 42 16.22 17.21 25.97
N GLY A 43 16.27 17.77 24.76
CA GLY A 43 17.41 17.67 23.86
C GLY A 43 17.16 16.77 22.63
N SER A 44 18.17 16.65 21.78
CA SER A 44 18.03 16.10 20.42
C SER A 44 18.09 14.58 20.32
N LYS A 45 18.31 13.87 21.43
CA LYS A 45 18.52 12.43 21.41
C LYS A 45 17.24 11.67 21.06
N VAL A 46 17.32 10.73 20.13
CA VAL A 46 16.25 9.76 19.81
C VAL A 46 16.74 8.38 20.19
N THR A 47 15.95 7.65 20.98
CA THR A 47 16.18 6.24 21.34
C THR A 47 14.93 5.43 21.06
N LEU A 48 15.05 4.38 20.26
CA LEU A 48 13.92 3.55 19.84
C LEU A 48 14.22 2.07 20.06
N ASP A 49 13.23 1.36 20.60
CA ASP A 49 13.24 -0.09 20.76
C ASP A 49 12.03 -0.71 20.04
N SER A 50 12.15 -1.96 19.59
CA SER A 50 11.04 -2.69 18.96
C SER A 50 10.73 -3.98 19.69
N GLU A 51 9.44 -4.23 19.97
CA GLU A 51 8.99 -5.54 20.43
C GLU A 51 9.00 -6.60 19.31
N THR A 52 9.08 -6.16 18.05
CA THR A 52 9.00 -7.02 16.87
C THR A 52 10.39 -7.34 16.28
N PHE A 53 11.33 -6.39 16.37
CA PHE A 53 12.67 -6.52 15.83
C PHE A 53 13.73 -6.37 16.91
N SER A 54 14.76 -7.20 16.85
CA SER A 54 15.93 -7.01 17.72
C SER A 54 16.72 -5.76 17.33
N GLY A 55 17.35 -5.12 18.31
CA GLY A 55 18.25 -3.99 18.12
C GLY A 55 17.72 -2.73 18.79
N HIS A 56 18.65 -1.86 19.15
CA HIS A 56 18.38 -0.54 19.72
C HIS A 56 18.82 0.52 18.70
N VAL A 57 17.96 1.50 18.45
CA VAL A 57 18.25 2.58 17.51
C VAL A 57 18.47 3.87 18.29
N GLU A 58 19.64 4.46 18.12
CA GLU A 58 20.00 5.74 18.73
C GLU A 58 20.52 6.71 17.66
N PHE A 59 20.00 7.94 17.64
CA PHE A 59 20.55 9.02 16.82
C PHE A 59 20.17 10.41 17.34
N ASP A 60 20.84 11.43 16.83
CA ASP A 60 20.53 12.83 17.12
C ASP A 60 19.55 13.39 16.08
N ILE A 61 18.40 13.95 16.49
CA ILE A 61 17.36 14.47 15.58
C ILE A 61 17.72 15.80 14.93
N ALA A 62 18.64 16.57 15.52
CA ALA A 62 19.05 17.89 15.03
C ALA A 62 20.14 17.79 13.94
N THR A 63 20.92 16.72 13.95
CA THR A 63 22.04 16.50 13.02
C THR A 63 21.55 15.89 11.71
N PRO A 64 21.93 16.34 10.50
CA PRO A 64 21.49 15.69 9.26
C PRO A 64 21.91 14.21 9.19
N SER A 65 20.98 13.33 8.80
CA SER A 65 21.28 11.93 8.49
C SER A 65 21.35 11.78 6.98
N LEU A 66 22.55 11.63 6.43
CA LEU A 66 22.76 11.51 4.97
C LEU A 66 23.05 10.08 4.50
N VAL A 67 23.38 9.18 5.43
CA VAL A 67 23.78 7.81 5.12
C VAL A 67 22.87 6.83 5.85
N LYS A 68 22.39 5.81 5.14
CA LYS A 68 21.62 4.68 5.68
C LYS A 68 22.53 3.74 6.47
N GLN A 69 22.03 3.19 7.57
CA GLN A 69 22.78 2.24 8.40
C GLN A 69 22.41 0.78 8.11
N GLY A 70 21.34 0.53 7.34
CA GLY A 70 20.91 -0.81 6.94
C GLY A 70 20.09 -1.55 7.99
N ASP A 71 19.68 -0.87 9.05
CA ASP A 71 18.78 -1.38 10.10
C ASP A 71 17.38 -0.77 9.99
N TRP A 72 16.44 -1.24 10.81
CA TRP A 72 15.05 -0.76 10.81
C TRP A 72 14.91 0.70 11.27
N GLY A 73 15.91 1.26 11.94
CA GLY A 73 15.99 2.67 12.30
C GLY A 73 16.14 3.61 11.10
N ASP A 74 16.42 3.09 9.90
CA ASP A 74 16.47 3.91 8.68
C ASP A 74 15.12 4.56 8.38
N TYR A 75 13.99 3.96 8.79
CA TYR A 75 12.68 4.60 8.67
C TYR A 75 12.55 5.82 9.58
N ALA A 76 13.04 5.76 10.82
CA ALA A 76 13.06 6.91 11.72
C ALA A 76 14.00 8.01 11.20
N ARG A 77 15.19 7.65 10.74
CA ARG A 77 16.12 8.60 10.11
C ARG A 77 15.55 9.22 8.84
N GLY A 78 14.81 8.46 8.04
CA GLY A 78 14.10 8.96 6.86
C GLY A 78 12.99 9.95 7.20
N ALA A 79 12.14 9.64 8.19
CA ALA A 79 11.09 10.55 8.66
C ALA A 79 11.68 11.88 9.15
N LYS A 80 12.76 11.82 9.93
CA LYS A 80 13.54 12.99 10.32
C LYS A 80 14.08 13.75 9.10
N PHE A 81 14.73 13.06 8.16
CA PHE A 81 15.30 13.68 6.96
C PHE A 81 14.26 14.51 6.20
N ALA A 82 13.07 13.94 5.97
CA ALA A 82 11.98 14.64 5.27
C ALA A 82 11.41 15.81 6.08
N LEU A 83 11.27 15.68 7.41
CA LEU A 83 10.85 16.77 8.28
C LEU A 83 11.86 17.92 8.31
N GLN A 84 13.16 17.62 8.36
CA GLN A 84 14.24 18.62 8.42
C GLN A 84 14.31 19.53 7.19
N LYS A 85 13.72 19.13 6.06
CA LYS A 85 13.60 20.00 4.88
C LYS A 85 12.67 21.19 5.10
N ARG A 86 11.74 21.09 6.06
CA ARG A 86 10.70 22.09 6.33
C ARG A 86 10.86 22.74 7.69
N PHE A 87 11.41 22.01 8.67
CA PHE A 87 11.43 22.42 10.07
C PHE A 87 12.77 22.19 10.73
N LYS A 88 13.11 23.05 11.71
CA LYS A 88 14.27 22.84 12.58
C LYS A 88 13.87 21.96 13.77
N LEU A 89 14.32 20.71 13.76
CA LEU A 89 14.08 19.77 14.85
C LEU A 89 15.12 19.94 15.97
N LYS A 90 14.68 19.93 17.22
CA LYS A 90 15.48 20.14 18.43
C LYS A 90 15.27 19.06 19.48
N ASN A 91 14.03 18.61 19.65
CA ASN A 91 13.66 17.65 20.68
C ASN A 91 13.50 16.27 20.04
N GLY A 92 14.18 15.29 20.60
CA GLY A 92 14.03 13.88 20.24
C GLY A 92 13.01 13.18 21.14
N ILE A 93 12.97 11.86 21.04
CA ILE A 93 12.01 11.00 21.76
C ILE A 93 12.70 9.74 22.28
N ALA A 94 12.21 9.22 23.40
CA ALA A 94 12.44 7.83 23.77
C ALA A 94 11.15 7.06 23.50
N GLY A 95 11.20 5.99 22.70
CA GLY A 95 9.97 5.27 22.36
C GLY A 95 10.14 3.79 22.04
N THR A 96 9.02 3.09 22.06
CA THR A 96 8.94 1.66 21.76
C THR A 96 7.86 1.43 20.72
N LEU A 97 8.17 0.63 19.70
CA LEU A 97 7.22 0.26 18.64
C LEU A 97 6.82 -1.22 18.70
N LYS A 98 5.57 -1.49 18.33
CA LYS A 98 5.02 -2.84 18.19
C LYS A 98 4.15 -2.96 16.96
N GLY A 99 4.44 -3.93 16.10
CA GLY A 99 3.56 -4.29 14.99
C GLY A 99 2.51 -5.33 15.42
N SER A 100 1.26 -5.15 14.99
CA SER A 100 0.15 -6.04 15.34
C SER A 100 0.12 -7.37 14.58
N ILE A 101 0.66 -7.43 13.36
CA ILE A 101 0.71 -8.63 12.51
C ILE A 101 2.05 -8.73 11.77
N PRO A 102 2.42 -9.92 11.25
CA PRO A 102 3.70 -10.12 10.57
C PRO A 102 3.92 -9.17 9.39
N VAL A 103 5.18 -8.80 9.16
CA VAL A 103 5.56 -7.94 8.04
C VAL A 103 5.40 -8.66 6.70
N GLY A 104 4.63 -8.06 5.80
CA GLY A 104 4.55 -8.49 4.39
C GLY A 104 3.28 -7.98 3.69
N GLY A 105 3.44 -7.17 2.64
CA GLY A 105 2.34 -6.82 1.72
C GLY A 105 1.29 -5.82 2.23
N LEU A 106 1.33 -5.39 3.49
CA LEU A 106 0.34 -4.48 4.11
C LEU A 106 0.85 -3.06 4.40
N SER A 107 2.02 -2.72 3.84
CA SER A 107 2.68 -1.41 3.99
C SER A 107 3.00 -1.01 5.41
N SER A 108 3.60 -1.96 6.12
CA SER A 108 4.22 -1.71 7.42
C SER A 108 5.31 -0.64 7.37
N SER A 109 6.02 -0.44 6.23
CA SER A 109 7.01 0.65 6.09
C SER A 109 6.35 2.02 6.17
N ALA A 110 5.27 2.23 5.42
CA ALA A 110 4.50 3.47 5.42
C ALA A 110 3.86 3.76 6.78
N ALA A 111 3.33 2.73 7.46
CA ALA A 111 2.76 2.87 8.80
C ALA A 111 3.81 3.34 9.83
N VAL A 112 4.99 2.71 9.83
CA VAL A 112 6.09 3.12 10.71
C VAL A 112 6.59 4.53 10.39
N LEU A 113 6.72 4.88 9.10
CA LEU A 113 7.13 6.23 8.68
C LEU A 113 6.14 7.29 9.16
N ILE A 114 4.83 7.06 8.99
CA ILE A 114 3.79 7.99 9.44
C ILE A 114 3.83 8.17 10.95
N ALA A 115 3.96 7.08 11.72
CA ALA A 115 4.09 7.15 13.17
C ALA A 115 5.30 8.02 13.61
N TYR A 116 6.46 7.86 12.96
CA TYR A 116 7.64 8.68 13.27
C TYR A 116 7.48 10.13 12.85
N VAL A 117 6.90 10.42 11.68
CA VAL A 117 6.63 11.79 11.25
C VAL A 117 5.74 12.50 12.27
N MET A 118 4.66 11.85 12.71
CA MET A 118 3.76 12.37 13.74
C MET A 118 4.45 12.55 15.10
N ALA A 119 5.24 11.58 15.55
CA ALA A 119 5.95 11.64 16.83
C ALA A 119 6.99 12.76 16.86
N PHE A 120 7.80 12.90 15.81
CA PHE A 120 8.81 13.95 15.72
C PHE A 120 8.19 15.34 15.56
N ALA A 121 7.10 15.46 14.81
CA ALA A 121 6.33 16.70 14.73
C ALA A 121 5.81 17.10 16.12
N LYS A 122 5.20 16.15 16.85
CA LYS A 122 4.69 16.37 18.21
C LYS A 122 5.80 16.78 19.19
N ALA A 123 6.93 16.09 19.19
CA ALA A 123 8.08 16.40 20.04
C ALA A 123 8.62 17.82 19.82
N ASN A 124 8.48 18.33 18.60
CA ASN A 124 8.95 19.65 18.19
C ASN A 124 7.85 20.70 18.11
N SER A 125 6.65 20.41 18.65
CA SER A 125 5.49 21.32 18.64
C SER A 125 5.09 21.80 17.24
N ILE A 126 5.27 20.94 16.23
CA ILE A 126 4.86 21.16 14.84
C ILE A 126 3.45 20.58 14.67
N THR A 127 2.52 21.40 14.18
CA THR A 127 1.19 20.94 13.79
C THR A 127 1.21 20.59 12.32
N LEU A 128 0.74 19.40 11.97
CA LEU A 128 0.65 18.92 10.60
C LEU A 128 -0.77 18.41 10.35
N GLU A 129 -1.33 18.80 9.22
CA GLU A 129 -2.56 18.19 8.73
C GLU A 129 -2.28 16.77 8.20
N PRO A 130 -3.25 15.85 8.21
CA PRO A 130 -3.07 14.47 7.75
C PRO A 130 -2.46 14.35 6.35
N PHE A 131 -2.82 15.26 5.45
CA PHE A 131 -2.27 15.31 4.09
C PHE A 131 -0.77 15.70 4.08
N GLU A 132 -0.33 16.56 4.98
CA GLU A 132 1.08 16.92 5.12
C GLU A 132 1.88 15.75 5.68
N VAL A 133 1.33 15.04 6.68
CA VAL A 133 1.93 13.80 7.22
C VAL A 133 2.14 12.78 6.10
N MET A 134 1.12 12.55 5.27
CA MET A 134 1.20 11.67 4.10
C MET A 134 2.34 12.09 3.15
N LYS A 135 2.42 13.38 2.78
CA LYS A 135 3.44 13.89 1.83
C LYS A 135 4.85 13.76 2.38
N ILE A 136 5.06 14.08 3.66
CA ILE A 136 6.37 14.00 4.33
C ILE A 136 6.81 12.54 4.43
N ALA A 137 5.91 11.61 4.79
CA ALA A 137 6.21 10.19 4.85
C ALA A 137 6.56 9.62 3.47
N SER A 138 5.84 10.01 2.41
CA SER A 138 6.16 9.60 1.04
C SER A 138 7.53 10.12 0.58
N GLU A 139 7.88 11.35 0.92
CA GLU A 139 9.19 11.92 0.61
C GLU A 139 10.32 11.18 1.33
N ALA A 140 10.13 10.82 2.60
CA ALA A 140 11.09 9.99 3.34
C ALA A 140 11.33 8.64 2.65
N GLU A 141 10.27 7.96 2.21
CA GLU A 141 10.38 6.65 1.55
C GLU A 141 11.08 6.75 0.19
N ARG A 142 10.75 7.77 -0.61
CA ARG A 142 11.33 7.95 -1.94
C ARG A 142 12.78 8.41 -1.92
N GLU A 143 13.09 9.42 -1.11
CA GLU A 143 14.38 10.10 -1.19
C GLU A 143 15.42 9.56 -0.20
N TYR A 144 14.99 9.04 0.95
CA TYR A 144 15.91 8.48 1.93
C TYR A 144 16.00 6.95 1.84
N ILE A 145 14.85 6.25 1.87
CA ILE A 145 14.85 4.78 1.75
C ILE A 145 15.24 4.36 0.32
N GLY A 146 14.76 5.09 -0.69
CA GLY A 146 15.08 4.88 -2.10
C GLY A 146 14.07 3.99 -2.82
N LEU A 147 12.80 3.99 -2.38
CA LEU A 147 11.73 3.21 -3.00
C LEU A 147 10.88 4.10 -3.90
N ASN A 148 10.80 3.76 -5.19
CA ASN A 148 9.97 4.49 -6.17
C ASN A 148 8.51 4.01 -6.15
N ASN A 149 7.85 4.10 -4.99
CA ASN A 149 6.42 3.82 -4.85
C ASN A 149 5.57 5.09 -5.09
N GLY A 150 4.26 4.91 -5.29
CA GLY A 150 3.31 6.01 -5.34
C GLY A 150 2.80 6.41 -3.95
N LEU A 151 1.65 7.10 -3.92
CA LEU A 151 1.08 7.70 -2.71
C LEU A 151 0.03 6.83 -2.01
N LEU A 152 -0.36 5.70 -2.60
CA LEU A 152 -1.48 4.87 -2.13
C LEU A 152 -1.34 4.50 -0.65
N ASP A 153 -0.16 4.02 -0.27
CA ASP A 153 0.08 3.46 1.05
C ASP A 153 -0.05 4.53 2.14
N GLN A 154 0.67 5.63 1.97
CA GLN A 154 0.66 6.74 2.92
C GLN A 154 -0.70 7.42 2.96
N ALA A 155 -1.40 7.50 1.82
CA ALA A 155 -2.73 8.10 1.74
C ALA A 155 -3.76 7.29 2.53
N CYS A 156 -3.81 5.97 2.35
CA CYS A 156 -4.73 5.12 3.12
C CYS A 156 -4.48 5.23 4.61
N ILE A 157 -3.21 5.24 5.02
CA ILE A 157 -2.82 5.22 6.43
C ILE A 157 -3.06 6.57 7.10
N ALA A 158 -2.77 7.70 6.43
CA ALA A 158 -2.93 9.02 7.01
C ALA A 158 -4.34 9.59 6.87
N LEU A 159 -5.01 9.36 5.73
CA LEU A 159 -6.30 9.97 5.38
C LEU A 159 -7.48 9.03 5.58
N GLY A 160 -7.23 7.75 5.87
CA GLY A 160 -8.27 6.74 6.04
C GLY A 160 -9.31 7.14 7.10
N LYS A 161 -10.53 6.64 6.90
CA LYS A 161 -11.63 6.82 7.85
C LYS A 161 -12.39 5.52 7.96
N LYS A 162 -12.77 5.17 9.18
CA LYS A 162 -13.57 3.97 9.45
C LYS A 162 -14.85 3.99 8.62
N ASP A 163 -15.20 2.85 8.04
CA ASP A 163 -16.37 2.61 7.19
C ASP A 163 -16.44 3.52 5.95
N HIS A 164 -15.30 4.02 5.46
CA HIS A 164 -15.20 4.77 4.20
C HIS A 164 -14.18 4.12 3.26
N LEU A 165 -14.51 4.05 1.98
CA LEU A 165 -13.54 3.78 0.92
C LEU A 165 -12.80 5.07 0.58
N LEU A 166 -11.49 5.10 0.80
CA LEU A 166 -10.66 6.19 0.30
C LEU A 166 -10.51 6.02 -1.21
N MET A 167 -10.72 7.11 -1.95
CA MET A 167 -10.26 7.26 -3.33
C MET A 167 -9.26 8.41 -3.40
N LEU A 168 -8.15 8.22 -4.10
CA LEU A 168 -7.15 9.23 -4.39
C LEU A 168 -6.84 9.26 -5.88
N ASP A 169 -6.84 10.46 -6.47
CA ASP A 169 -6.20 10.68 -7.77
C ASP A 169 -4.72 11.04 -7.56
N CYS A 170 -3.82 10.17 -7.99
CA CYS A 170 -2.38 10.37 -7.82
C CYS A 170 -1.81 11.48 -8.74
N GLU A 171 -2.59 12.01 -9.69
CA GLU A 171 -2.21 13.15 -10.52
C GLU A 171 -2.48 14.48 -9.80
N SER A 172 -3.74 14.74 -9.44
CA SER A 172 -4.16 15.99 -8.80
C SER A 172 -3.91 16.02 -7.28
N ASN A 173 -3.75 14.85 -6.67
CA ASN A 173 -3.81 14.61 -5.22
C ASN A 173 -5.17 14.89 -4.57
N GLU A 174 -6.22 15.06 -5.37
CA GLU A 174 -7.58 15.12 -4.84
C GLU A 174 -7.99 13.75 -4.28
N TYR A 175 -8.64 13.77 -3.12
CA TYR A 175 -9.13 12.55 -2.50
C TYR A 175 -10.59 12.69 -2.05
N ARG A 176 -11.28 11.57 -1.96
CA ARG A 176 -12.65 11.46 -1.46
C ARG A 176 -12.72 10.31 -0.46
N LEU A 177 -13.41 10.55 0.66
CA LEU A 177 -13.80 9.50 1.60
C LEU A 177 -15.26 9.16 1.31
N ILE A 178 -15.48 7.99 0.73
CA ILE A 178 -16.80 7.55 0.27
C ILE A 178 -17.39 6.64 1.36
N PRO A 179 -18.44 7.06 2.08
CA PRO A 179 -19.00 6.25 3.15
C PRO A 179 -19.54 4.91 2.62
N LYS A 180 -19.48 3.87 3.44
CA LYS A 180 -20.19 2.60 3.20
C LYS A 180 -21.68 2.93 3.03
N ALA A 181 -22.29 2.43 1.95
CA ALA A 181 -23.72 2.62 1.73
C ALA A 181 -24.54 1.87 2.80
N ASP A 182 -25.63 2.48 3.27
CA ASP A 182 -26.45 1.93 4.37
C ASP A 182 -27.05 0.56 4.07
N ASN A 183 -27.31 0.27 2.78
CA ASN A 183 -27.84 -1.00 2.30
C ASN A 183 -26.75 -2.06 2.03
N MET A 184 -25.46 -1.70 2.20
CA MET A 184 -24.36 -2.63 1.95
C MET A 184 -24.33 -3.70 3.07
N PRO A 185 -24.26 -5.00 2.73
CA PRO A 185 -24.07 -6.05 3.72
C PRO A 185 -22.83 -5.81 4.59
N ASP A 186 -22.83 -6.39 5.79
CA ASP A 186 -21.63 -6.43 6.60
C ASP A 186 -20.56 -7.29 5.94
N PHE A 187 -19.32 -6.81 6.04
CA PHE A 187 -18.15 -7.50 5.51
C PHE A 187 -16.96 -7.27 6.44
N GLU A 188 -16.01 -8.18 6.39
CA GLU A 188 -14.68 -7.99 6.97
C GLU A 188 -13.62 -8.11 5.86
N LEU A 189 -12.41 -7.66 6.17
CA LEU A 189 -11.25 -7.74 5.30
C LEU A 189 -10.44 -8.98 5.72
N GLY A 190 -10.46 -10.01 4.89
CA GLY A 190 -9.61 -11.19 5.04
C GLY A 190 -8.20 -10.91 4.53
N ILE A 191 -7.19 -11.33 5.28
CA ILE A 191 -5.78 -11.22 4.92
C ILE A 191 -5.15 -12.61 5.01
N PHE A 192 -4.63 -13.10 3.90
CA PHE A 192 -4.08 -14.45 3.77
C PHE A 192 -2.59 -14.37 3.43
N PHE A 193 -1.74 -14.46 4.45
CA PHE A 193 -0.29 -14.43 4.29
C PHE A 193 0.22 -15.76 3.74
N SER A 194 0.94 -15.74 2.63
CA SER A 194 1.59 -16.92 2.04
C SER A 194 2.66 -17.57 2.92
N GLY A 195 3.24 -16.82 3.86
CA GLY A 195 4.42 -17.28 4.61
C GLY A 195 5.73 -17.16 3.82
N LEU A 196 5.69 -16.66 2.58
CA LEU A 196 6.87 -16.32 1.78
C LEU A 196 7.49 -15.01 2.27
N THR A 197 8.64 -15.08 2.95
CA THR A 197 9.33 -13.91 3.54
C THR A 197 10.50 -13.39 2.70
N ARG A 198 11.13 -14.26 1.89
CA ARG A 198 12.27 -13.90 1.03
C ARG A 198 11.86 -13.88 -0.44
N SER A 199 12.32 -12.84 -1.14
CA SER A 199 12.27 -12.76 -2.60
C SER A 199 13.21 -11.66 -3.08
N LEU A 200 13.93 -11.93 -4.17
CA LEU A 200 14.93 -11.09 -4.84
C LEU A 200 14.24 -10.08 -5.79
N MET A 201 13.50 -9.09 -5.27
CA MET A 201 12.41 -8.45 -6.08
C MET A 201 12.44 -6.93 -6.27
N SER A 202 13.42 -6.20 -5.75
CA SER A 202 13.51 -4.77 -6.07
C SER A 202 13.72 -4.53 -7.57
N SER A 203 14.26 -5.50 -8.31
CA SER A 203 14.43 -5.45 -9.77
C SER A 203 13.10 -5.52 -10.51
N ASP A 204 12.21 -6.45 -10.14
CA ASP A 204 11.03 -6.78 -10.94
C ASP A 204 9.95 -5.69 -10.86
N TYR A 205 9.74 -5.11 -9.67
CA TYR A 205 8.84 -3.96 -9.52
C TYR A 205 9.33 -2.75 -10.33
N ASN A 206 10.62 -2.38 -10.18
CA ASN A 206 11.18 -1.25 -10.92
C ASN A 206 11.17 -1.47 -12.43
N LEU A 207 11.35 -2.73 -12.87
CA LEU A 207 11.21 -3.11 -14.27
C LEU A 207 9.78 -2.88 -14.79
N ARG A 208 8.75 -3.26 -14.02
CA ARG A 208 7.35 -2.98 -14.38
C ARG A 208 7.04 -1.48 -14.47
N VAL A 209 7.57 -0.69 -13.54
CA VAL A 209 7.46 0.77 -13.59
C VAL A 209 8.09 1.30 -14.89
N ALA A 210 9.31 0.85 -15.22
CA ALA A 210 9.99 1.26 -16.46
C ALA A 210 9.23 0.85 -17.72
N GLU A 211 8.66 -0.36 -17.76
CA GLU A 211 7.84 -0.83 -18.88
C GLU A 211 6.61 0.04 -19.13
N CYS A 212 5.93 0.50 -18.07
CA CYS A 212 4.81 1.43 -18.18
C CYS A 212 5.23 2.78 -18.78
N LYS A 213 6.40 3.30 -18.36
CA LYS A 213 6.96 4.54 -18.91
C LYS A 213 7.28 4.39 -20.39
N THR A 214 7.88 3.26 -20.77
CA THR A 214 8.15 2.93 -22.19
C THR A 214 6.87 2.80 -23.01
N ALA A 215 5.83 2.15 -22.47
CA ALA A 215 4.54 2.03 -23.17
C ALA A 215 3.96 3.41 -23.52
N THR A 216 4.00 4.34 -22.58
CA THR A 216 3.55 5.73 -22.80
C THR A 216 4.39 6.43 -23.86
N TRP A 217 5.71 6.28 -23.79
CA TRP A 217 6.65 6.89 -24.72
C TRP A 217 6.41 6.40 -26.16
N LEU A 218 6.10 5.12 -26.33
CA LEU A 218 5.70 4.54 -27.62
C LEU A 218 4.39 5.15 -28.12
N VAL A 219 3.36 5.28 -27.28
CA VAL A 219 2.10 5.95 -27.67
C VAL A 219 2.37 7.38 -28.13
N GLN A 220 3.19 8.15 -27.39
CA GLN A 220 3.55 9.51 -27.78
C GLN A 220 4.27 9.55 -29.13
N ALA A 221 5.19 8.61 -29.38
CA ALA A 221 5.90 8.51 -30.65
C ALA A 221 4.94 8.19 -31.81
N TYR A 222 4.03 7.23 -31.65
CA TYR A 222 3.05 6.86 -32.68
C TYR A 222 2.06 8.00 -33.00
N GLU A 223 1.72 8.82 -32.00
CA GLU A 223 0.84 9.99 -32.12
C GLU A 223 1.58 11.27 -32.58
N ASN A 224 2.90 11.19 -32.84
CA ASN A 224 3.75 12.35 -33.13
C ASN A 224 3.71 13.45 -32.06
N ILE A 225 3.52 13.06 -30.80
CA ILE A 225 3.58 13.94 -29.63
C ILE A 225 5.05 14.11 -29.22
N PRO A 226 5.52 15.34 -28.91
CA PRO A 226 6.87 15.56 -28.41
C PRO A 226 7.20 14.68 -27.19
N LEU A 227 8.29 13.94 -27.32
CA LEU A 227 8.71 12.98 -26.32
C LEU A 227 9.26 13.67 -25.08
N LYS A 228 8.72 13.33 -23.91
CA LYS A 228 9.31 13.70 -22.62
C LYS A 228 10.52 12.80 -22.31
N GLU A 229 11.33 13.23 -21.34
CA GLU A 229 12.30 12.33 -20.70
C GLU A 229 11.57 11.10 -20.17
N GLN A 230 12.07 9.89 -20.48
CA GLN A 230 11.40 8.64 -20.12
C GLN A 230 11.10 8.57 -18.62
N GLY A 231 12.02 9.05 -17.77
CA GLY A 231 11.84 9.10 -16.32
C GLY A 231 10.67 9.97 -15.83
N LYS A 232 10.21 10.92 -16.64
CA LYS A 232 9.13 11.88 -16.35
C LYS A 232 7.85 11.62 -17.16
N THR A 233 7.75 10.43 -17.73
CA THR A 233 6.61 10.00 -18.53
C THR A 233 5.76 9.04 -17.71
N PHE A 234 4.44 9.15 -17.78
CA PHE A 234 3.50 8.33 -17.02
C PHE A 234 2.32 7.91 -17.91
N LEU A 235 1.74 6.72 -17.69
CA LEU A 235 0.61 6.25 -18.51
C LEU A 235 -0.60 7.20 -18.49
N ARG A 236 -0.75 8.01 -17.43
CA ARG A 236 -1.76 9.07 -17.34
C ARG A 236 -1.56 10.22 -18.35
N ASP A 237 -0.35 10.40 -18.89
CA ASP A 237 -0.03 11.45 -19.88
C ASP A 237 -0.71 11.23 -21.25
N VAL A 238 -1.26 10.04 -21.51
CA VAL A 238 -1.91 9.69 -22.78
C VAL A 238 -3.30 9.14 -22.53
N SER A 239 -4.19 9.31 -23.50
CA SER A 239 -5.56 8.81 -23.41
C SER A 239 -5.66 7.31 -23.75
N GLU A 240 -6.68 6.64 -23.23
CA GLU A 240 -6.97 5.24 -23.55
C GLU A 240 -7.23 5.06 -25.06
N SER A 241 -7.84 6.05 -25.73
CA SER A 241 -8.10 5.98 -27.17
C SER A 241 -6.83 6.06 -28.01
N MET A 242 -5.83 6.87 -27.60
CA MET A 242 -4.50 6.88 -28.21
C MET A 242 -3.83 5.52 -28.06
N PHE A 243 -3.84 4.95 -26.85
CA PHE A 243 -3.30 3.61 -26.62
C PHE A 243 -4.00 2.54 -27.50
N LYS A 244 -5.33 2.53 -27.54
CA LYS A 244 -6.10 1.53 -28.32
C LYS A 244 -5.80 1.56 -29.81
N ARG A 245 -5.56 2.74 -30.40
CA ARG A 245 -5.20 2.86 -31.82
C ARG A 245 -3.90 2.15 -32.17
N HIS A 246 -2.94 2.14 -31.26
CA HIS A 246 -1.58 1.63 -31.49
C HIS A 246 -1.26 0.36 -30.69
N ARG A 247 -2.25 -0.23 -30.00
CA ARG A 247 -2.09 -1.38 -29.11
C ARG A 247 -1.40 -2.54 -29.82
N ASP A 248 -1.82 -2.85 -31.04
CA ASP A 248 -1.35 -4.02 -31.79
C ASP A 248 -0.03 -3.74 -32.56
N GLU A 249 0.33 -2.46 -32.72
CA GLU A 249 1.64 -2.03 -33.25
C GLU A 249 2.73 -2.05 -32.17
N MET A 250 2.33 -1.88 -30.91
CA MET A 250 3.22 -1.87 -29.74
C MET A 250 3.72 -3.28 -29.41
N PRO A 251 5.00 -3.47 -29.02
CA PRO A 251 5.48 -4.76 -28.53
C PRO A 251 4.58 -5.30 -27.39
N PRO A 252 4.15 -6.58 -27.44
CA PRO A 252 3.09 -7.10 -26.57
C PRO A 252 3.32 -6.89 -25.07
N ARG A 253 4.58 -6.93 -24.63
CA ARG A 253 4.97 -6.70 -23.24
C ARG A 253 4.54 -5.33 -22.73
N PHE A 254 4.76 -4.27 -23.52
CA PHE A 254 4.40 -2.90 -23.15
C PHE A 254 2.89 -2.66 -23.29
N ALA A 255 2.28 -3.25 -24.32
CA ALA A 255 0.84 -3.19 -24.54
C ALA A 255 0.08 -3.77 -23.34
N ARG A 256 0.54 -4.91 -22.79
CA ARG A 256 -0.05 -5.50 -21.58
C ARG A 256 0.03 -4.57 -20.35
N ARG A 257 1.10 -3.80 -20.16
CA ARG A 257 1.19 -2.84 -19.03
C ARG A 257 0.23 -1.68 -19.17
N ALA A 258 0.12 -1.11 -20.38
CA ALA A 258 -0.86 -0.08 -20.67
C ALA A 258 -2.30 -0.61 -20.51
N GLU A 259 -2.57 -1.82 -21.01
CA GLU A 259 -3.87 -2.51 -20.83
C GLU A 259 -4.23 -2.68 -19.34
N HIS A 260 -3.27 -3.08 -18.51
CA HIS A 260 -3.49 -3.15 -17.06
C HIS A 260 -3.90 -1.79 -16.50
N PHE A 261 -3.13 -0.73 -16.80
CA PHE A 261 -3.39 0.61 -16.27
C PHE A 261 -4.77 1.14 -16.66
N PHE A 262 -5.11 1.13 -17.95
CA PHE A 262 -6.39 1.70 -18.41
C PHE A 262 -7.59 0.87 -17.92
N SER A 263 -7.47 -0.46 -17.94
CA SER A 263 -8.54 -1.32 -17.42
C SER A 263 -8.70 -1.20 -15.89
N GLU A 264 -7.60 -1.02 -15.14
CA GLU A 264 -7.64 -0.82 -13.69
C GLU A 264 -8.23 0.54 -13.33
N HIS A 265 -7.86 1.59 -14.08
CA HIS A 265 -8.43 2.92 -13.92
C HIS A 265 -9.95 2.89 -14.11
N LYS A 266 -10.45 2.16 -15.12
CA LYS A 266 -11.88 1.93 -15.32
C LYS A 266 -12.51 1.16 -14.14
N ARG A 267 -11.87 0.06 -13.70
CA ARG A 267 -12.34 -0.75 -12.55
C ARG A 267 -12.45 0.08 -11.27
N VAL A 268 -11.54 1.01 -11.02
CA VAL A 268 -11.61 1.92 -9.87
C VAL A 268 -12.86 2.80 -9.94
N ARG A 269 -13.17 3.39 -11.11
CA ARG A 269 -14.38 4.21 -11.29
C ARG A 269 -15.67 3.41 -11.11
N GLU A 270 -15.71 2.21 -11.67
CA GLU A 270 -16.82 1.27 -11.50
C GLU A 270 -16.94 0.84 -10.03
N GLY A 271 -15.81 0.60 -9.35
CA GLY A 271 -15.76 0.22 -7.94
C GLY A 271 -16.29 1.32 -7.01
N ILE A 272 -15.99 2.58 -7.30
CA ILE A 272 -16.59 3.72 -6.61
C ILE A 272 -18.12 3.67 -6.74
N THR A 273 -18.63 3.39 -7.94
CA THR A 273 -20.07 3.32 -8.19
C THR A 273 -20.70 2.12 -7.47
N ALA A 274 -20.04 0.96 -7.49
CA ALA A 274 -20.46 -0.24 -6.77
C ALA A 274 -20.52 0.00 -5.25
N TRP A 275 -19.53 0.71 -4.72
CA TRP A 275 -19.46 1.07 -3.31
C TRP A 275 -20.58 2.05 -2.91
N GLU A 276 -20.77 3.13 -3.67
CA GLU A 276 -21.81 4.14 -3.44
C GLU A 276 -23.24 3.55 -3.51
N THR A 277 -23.43 2.50 -4.30
CA THR A 277 -24.75 1.81 -4.46
C THR A 277 -24.95 0.63 -3.51
N GLY A 278 -23.96 0.31 -2.67
CA GLY A 278 -24.01 -0.82 -1.74
C GLY A 278 -23.88 -2.20 -2.39
N ASN A 279 -23.48 -2.26 -3.67
CA ASN A 279 -23.36 -3.50 -4.43
C ASN A 279 -22.01 -4.17 -4.16
N LEU A 280 -21.91 -4.83 -3.00
CA LEU A 280 -20.69 -5.50 -2.55
C LEU A 280 -20.26 -6.65 -3.48
N GLU A 281 -21.22 -7.37 -4.08
CA GLU A 281 -20.94 -8.43 -5.07
C GLU A 281 -20.24 -7.88 -6.31
N TRP A 282 -20.74 -6.76 -6.84
CA TRP A 282 -20.10 -6.11 -7.98
C TRP A 282 -18.72 -5.57 -7.61
N PHE A 283 -18.57 -4.92 -6.45
CA PHE A 283 -17.27 -4.46 -5.95
C PHE A 283 -16.27 -5.62 -5.81
N GLY A 284 -16.72 -6.75 -5.24
CA GLY A 284 -15.95 -7.99 -5.15
C GLY A 284 -15.53 -8.53 -6.52
N SER A 285 -16.45 -8.59 -7.49
CA SER A 285 -16.14 -9.04 -8.86
C SER A 285 -15.10 -8.16 -9.56
N LEU A 286 -15.14 -6.84 -9.31
CA LEU A 286 -14.15 -5.89 -9.83
C LEU A 286 -12.78 -6.14 -9.20
N SER A 287 -12.74 -6.48 -7.91
CA SER A 287 -11.49 -6.83 -7.21
C SER A 287 -10.88 -8.13 -7.76
N LYS A 288 -11.71 -9.14 -8.06
CA LYS A 288 -11.29 -10.36 -8.78
C LYS A 288 -10.69 -9.99 -10.15
N ALA A 289 -11.41 -9.21 -10.95
CA ALA A 289 -10.94 -8.77 -12.27
C ALA A 289 -9.65 -7.93 -12.22
N SER A 290 -9.45 -7.15 -11.14
CA SER A 290 -8.18 -6.46 -10.86
C SER A 290 -7.04 -7.46 -10.67
N CYS A 291 -7.25 -8.50 -9.86
CA CYS A 291 -6.24 -9.55 -9.65
C CYS A 291 -5.91 -10.33 -10.93
N GLU A 292 -6.91 -10.70 -11.73
CA GLU A 292 -6.71 -11.33 -13.05
C GLU A 292 -5.82 -10.45 -13.95
N SER A 293 -6.08 -9.14 -13.95
CA SER A 293 -5.26 -8.20 -14.70
C SER A 293 -3.84 -8.10 -14.14
N SER A 294 -3.66 -8.15 -12.82
CA SER A 294 -2.33 -8.21 -12.20
C SER A 294 -1.54 -9.45 -12.64
N ILE A 295 -2.19 -10.61 -12.71
CA ILE A 295 -1.57 -11.88 -13.13
C ILE A 295 -1.23 -11.85 -14.62
N HIS A 296 -2.18 -11.50 -15.48
CA HIS A 296 -2.05 -11.69 -16.94
C HIS A 296 -1.51 -10.46 -17.67
N ASN A 297 -1.94 -9.26 -17.30
CA ASN A 297 -1.53 -8.03 -17.98
C ASN A 297 -0.34 -7.36 -17.28
N TYR A 298 -0.30 -7.33 -15.95
CA TYR A 298 0.84 -6.77 -15.22
C TYR A 298 1.96 -7.80 -14.99
N GLU A 299 1.66 -9.10 -15.12
CA GLU A 299 2.61 -10.20 -14.91
C GLU A 299 3.30 -10.07 -13.55
N CYS A 300 2.51 -9.90 -12.49
CA CYS A 300 2.91 -10.02 -11.09
C CYS A 300 2.10 -11.11 -10.37
N GLY A 301 2.55 -11.50 -9.17
CA GLY A 301 2.05 -12.67 -8.46
C GLY A 301 3.10 -13.76 -8.38
N SER A 302 3.46 -14.17 -7.16
CA SER A 302 4.23 -15.41 -6.97
C SER A 302 3.31 -16.62 -7.09
N PRO A 303 3.83 -17.83 -7.38
CA PRO A 303 3.03 -19.06 -7.39
C PRO A 303 2.20 -19.25 -6.12
N GLU A 304 2.75 -18.88 -4.96
CA GLU A 304 2.08 -18.93 -3.67
C GLU A 304 0.86 -18.01 -3.60
N LEU A 305 1.01 -16.76 -4.05
CA LEU A 305 -0.09 -15.79 -4.04
C LEU A 305 -1.19 -16.20 -5.03
N ILE A 306 -0.81 -16.69 -6.21
CA ILE A 306 -1.76 -17.21 -7.21
C ILE A 306 -2.53 -18.40 -6.62
N ALA A 307 -1.88 -19.31 -5.90
CA ALA A 307 -2.54 -20.45 -5.28
C ALA A 307 -3.55 -20.04 -4.19
N ILE A 308 -3.20 -19.05 -3.36
CA ILE A 308 -4.14 -18.47 -2.37
C ILE A 308 -5.33 -17.83 -3.09
N TYR A 309 -5.05 -17.02 -4.12
CA TYR A 309 -6.10 -16.36 -4.89
C TYR A 309 -7.05 -17.37 -5.57
N ASN A 310 -6.52 -18.43 -6.19
CA ASN A 310 -7.35 -19.50 -6.75
C ASN A 310 -8.20 -20.19 -5.68
N ALA A 311 -7.63 -20.47 -4.50
CA ALA A 311 -8.39 -21.01 -3.38
C ALA A 311 -9.51 -20.06 -2.92
N MET A 312 -9.28 -18.74 -2.95
CA MET A 312 -10.30 -17.75 -2.64
C MET A 312 -11.46 -17.76 -3.64
N LEU A 313 -11.20 -17.91 -4.94
CA LEU A 313 -12.24 -17.93 -5.98
C LEU A 313 -13.25 -19.07 -5.80
N GLU A 314 -12.81 -20.18 -5.23
CA GLU A 314 -13.61 -21.37 -5.00
C GLU A 314 -14.18 -21.47 -3.57
N THR A 315 -13.99 -20.45 -2.73
CA THR A 315 -14.40 -20.48 -1.33
C THR A 315 -15.65 -19.62 -1.13
N ASP A 316 -16.71 -20.24 -0.64
CA ASP A 316 -17.97 -19.57 -0.30
C ASP A 316 -17.75 -18.54 0.82
N GLY A 317 -18.45 -17.40 0.72
CA GLY A 317 -18.29 -16.25 1.61
C GLY A 317 -17.21 -15.25 1.19
N ILE A 318 -16.60 -15.42 0.01
CA ILE A 318 -15.65 -14.43 -0.54
C ILE A 318 -16.27 -13.69 -1.72
N TYR A 319 -16.58 -12.42 -1.50
CA TYR A 319 -17.11 -11.53 -2.54
C TYR A 319 -16.05 -11.27 -3.62
N GLY A 320 -14.80 -11.07 -3.20
CA GLY A 320 -13.65 -10.94 -4.09
C GLY A 320 -12.40 -10.45 -3.38
N GLY A 321 -11.30 -10.42 -4.11
CA GLY A 321 -10.01 -10.09 -3.53
C GLY A 321 -8.90 -10.14 -4.55
N ARG A 322 -7.70 -9.75 -4.11
CA ARG A 322 -6.50 -9.65 -4.93
C ARG A 322 -5.22 -9.75 -4.12
N PHE A 323 -4.07 -9.71 -4.77
CA PHE A 323 -2.79 -9.56 -4.08
C PHE A 323 -2.71 -8.22 -3.36
N SER A 324 -2.16 -8.21 -2.15
CA SER A 324 -1.84 -6.99 -1.42
C SER A 324 -0.44 -6.50 -1.73
N GLY A 325 -0.27 -5.18 -1.79
CA GLY A 325 1.00 -4.54 -2.14
C GLY A 325 1.45 -4.87 -3.56
N ALA A 326 2.76 -4.99 -3.75
CA ALA A 326 3.36 -5.17 -5.08
C ALA A 326 3.16 -6.58 -5.70
N GLY A 327 2.51 -7.53 -5.01
CA GLY A 327 2.20 -8.85 -5.57
C GLY A 327 3.39 -9.82 -5.71
N PHE A 328 4.52 -9.55 -5.05
CA PHE A 328 5.74 -10.38 -5.17
C PHE A 328 6.21 -11.04 -3.86
N LYS A 329 5.61 -10.63 -2.74
CA LYS A 329 5.71 -11.21 -1.38
C LYS A 329 4.39 -10.91 -0.67
N GLY A 330 4.09 -11.62 0.39
CA GLY A 330 3.08 -11.16 1.35
C GLY A 330 1.77 -11.91 1.26
N ALA A 331 0.68 -11.16 1.09
CA ALA A 331 -0.67 -11.64 1.35
C ALA A 331 -1.63 -11.38 0.19
N CYS A 332 -2.67 -12.20 0.09
CA CYS A 332 -3.89 -11.83 -0.60
C CYS A 332 -4.83 -11.12 0.38
N ILE A 333 -5.60 -10.17 -0.11
CA ILE A 333 -6.70 -9.53 0.62
C ILE A 333 -8.02 -9.91 -0.01
N ALA A 334 -9.07 -10.01 0.80
CA ALA A 334 -10.41 -10.32 0.35
C ALA A 334 -11.46 -9.57 1.14
N LEU A 335 -12.60 -9.29 0.50
CA LEU A 335 -13.84 -8.91 1.15
C LEU A 335 -14.59 -10.20 1.47
N VAL A 336 -14.89 -10.41 2.75
CA VAL A 336 -15.46 -11.67 3.23
C VAL A 336 -16.74 -11.46 4.02
N ASP A 337 -17.62 -12.45 3.96
CA ASP A 337 -18.78 -12.59 4.83
C ASP A 337 -18.31 -12.90 6.26
N PRO A 338 -18.61 -12.04 7.26
CA PRO A 338 -18.21 -12.25 8.64
C PRO A 338 -18.77 -13.55 9.25
N ALA A 339 -19.88 -14.06 8.74
CA ALA A 339 -20.49 -15.30 9.21
C ALA A 339 -19.73 -16.56 8.76
N LYS A 340 -18.85 -16.45 7.75
CA LYS A 340 -18.16 -17.59 7.11
C LYS A 340 -16.66 -17.64 7.40
N LYS A 341 -16.15 -16.82 8.34
CA LYS A 341 -14.70 -16.70 8.64
C LYS A 341 -14.01 -18.02 8.92
N GLU A 342 -14.57 -18.84 9.80
CA GLU A 342 -13.99 -20.14 10.17
C GLU A 342 -13.93 -21.10 8.97
N SER A 343 -15.00 -21.17 8.17
CA SER A 343 -15.02 -22.00 6.96
C SER A 343 -14.07 -21.48 5.88
N ILE A 344 -13.94 -20.16 5.75
CA ILE A 344 -13.03 -19.51 4.81
C ILE A 344 -11.57 -19.83 5.17
N GLU A 345 -11.21 -19.62 6.43
CA GLU A 345 -9.86 -19.91 6.94
C GLU A 345 -9.52 -21.39 6.73
N LYS A 346 -10.43 -22.29 7.09
CA LYS A 346 -10.23 -23.73 6.89
C LYS A 346 -10.04 -24.09 5.42
N SER A 347 -10.97 -23.67 4.55
CA SER A 347 -10.94 -23.98 3.11
C SER A 347 -9.65 -23.50 2.45
N ILE A 348 -9.27 -22.24 2.67
CA ILE A 348 -8.07 -21.67 2.07
C ILE A 348 -6.82 -22.35 2.63
N THR A 349 -6.76 -22.59 3.95
CA THR A 349 -5.61 -23.26 4.58
C THR A 349 -5.39 -24.65 3.99
N GLU A 350 -6.45 -25.45 3.88
CA GLU A 350 -6.38 -26.81 3.32
C GLU A 350 -5.93 -26.80 1.86
N LYS A 351 -6.56 -25.97 1.01
CA LYS A 351 -6.22 -25.88 -0.42
C LYS A 351 -4.81 -25.34 -0.67
N TYR A 352 -4.38 -24.35 0.12
CA TYR A 352 -3.06 -23.75 -0.02
C TYR A 352 -1.95 -24.70 0.46
N LEU A 353 -2.09 -25.28 1.66
CA LEU A 353 -1.06 -26.15 2.23
C LEU A 353 -0.99 -27.53 1.55
N ALA A 354 -2.03 -27.95 0.83
CA ALA A 354 -1.94 -29.10 -0.07
C ALA A 354 -0.92 -28.88 -1.21
N GLN A 355 -0.76 -27.64 -1.67
CA GLN A 355 0.20 -27.27 -2.71
C GLN A 355 1.54 -26.80 -2.14
N PHE A 356 1.53 -26.13 -0.98
CA PHE A 356 2.73 -25.55 -0.34
C PHE A 356 2.87 -25.97 1.14
N PRO A 357 3.08 -27.26 1.44
CA PRO A 357 3.13 -27.78 2.81
C PRO A 357 4.28 -27.18 3.65
N GLN A 358 5.35 -26.69 3.00
CA GLN A 358 6.48 -26.04 3.65
C GLN A 358 6.10 -24.76 4.42
N TYR A 359 4.98 -24.11 4.07
CA TYR A 359 4.52 -22.89 4.73
C TYR A 359 3.53 -23.14 5.88
N LYS A 360 3.33 -24.39 6.32
CA LYS A 360 2.39 -24.74 7.40
C LYS A 360 2.53 -23.87 8.66
N ASN A 361 3.76 -23.49 9.02
CA ASN A 361 4.01 -22.70 10.24
C ASN A 361 4.02 -21.18 9.99
N SER A 362 4.17 -20.74 8.74
CA SER A 362 4.31 -19.33 8.37
C SER A 362 3.08 -18.77 7.65
N PHE A 363 2.21 -19.62 7.10
CA PHE A 363 0.89 -19.22 6.61
C PHE A 363 0.04 -18.73 7.78
N LYS A 364 -0.60 -17.57 7.60
CA LYS A 364 -1.44 -16.93 8.61
C LYS A 364 -2.65 -16.29 7.96
N VAL A 365 -3.79 -16.40 8.64
CA VAL A 365 -5.04 -15.74 8.26
C VAL A 365 -5.41 -14.74 9.33
N PHE A 366 -5.83 -13.56 8.91
CA PHE A 366 -6.38 -12.54 9.78
C PHE A 366 -7.66 -11.99 9.17
N PHE A 367 -8.61 -11.64 10.02
CA PHE A 367 -9.79 -10.88 9.64
C PHE A 367 -9.76 -9.55 10.39
N CYS A 368 -9.91 -8.46 9.64
CA CYS A 368 -9.85 -7.10 10.17
C CYS A 368 -11.03 -6.27 9.68
N LYS A 369 -11.28 -5.16 10.37
CA LYS A 369 -12.26 -4.16 9.96
C LYS A 369 -11.54 -2.94 9.40
N SER A 370 -12.28 -2.14 8.63
CA SER A 370 -11.81 -0.79 8.30
C SER A 370 -11.69 0.05 9.58
N ASP A 371 -10.74 0.96 9.61
CA ASP A 371 -10.49 1.84 10.76
C ASP A 371 -10.13 3.25 10.30
N ASP A 372 -10.07 4.18 11.26
CA ASP A 372 -9.56 5.52 11.03
C ASP A 372 -8.06 5.50 10.71
N GLY A 373 -7.61 6.56 10.06
CA GLY A 373 -6.19 6.82 9.80
C GLY A 373 -5.37 6.97 11.07
N ALA A 374 -4.07 7.20 10.88
CA ALA A 374 -3.10 7.34 11.95
C ALA A 374 -3.48 8.49 12.89
N ARG A 375 -3.44 8.21 14.20
CA ARG A 375 -3.95 9.12 15.23
C ARG A 375 -3.22 8.94 16.56
N PHE A 376 -3.25 10.00 17.36
CA PHE A 376 -2.92 9.89 18.77
C PHE A 376 -4.10 9.20 19.49
N ILE A 377 -3.79 8.27 20.39
CA ILE A 377 -4.76 7.52 21.18
C ILE A 377 -4.98 8.17 22.54
#